data_AF-A0A4C1XTB7-F1
#
_entry.id   AF-A0A4C1XTB7-F1
#
_cell.length_a   1.000
_cell.length_b   1.000
_cell.length_c   1.000
_cell.angle_alpha   90.00
_cell.angle_beta   90.00
_cell.angle_gamma   90.00
#
_symmetry.space_group_name_H-M   'P 1'
#
loop_
_entity.id
_entity.type
_entity.pdbx_description
1 polymer ?
#
loop_
_entity_poly.entity_id
_entity_poly.type
_entity_poly.pdbx_seq_one_letter_code
_entity_poly.pdbx_strand_id
1 'polypeptide(L)'
;MLYVSCAWVPATRKLGVRKMIDAVQRSVALKACRAYRTISLHSALFILILLSLDIRVKEAAWLHEVKREKDLGDTFVDQELAKPVYFSELPAHVPEIGFENVEELGSYTLDRLAVVGPHIYTDGSRIKGKVRAALTEWQDGEESCNSRSVLEVLTCSKTYHYLAHEARRDISEIVAESRAVRLFWVRAHAGIKGNERADELVRRADKTAADYDRFPLSYAKRVTRVASLEEWQEQYAEGSNGEIIKCFVLRVKQTYRVRQIDITSQLALTLTGHGGFSQYLFRFKLKDSLYCACNPTKI
;
A
#
# COMPACT_ATOMS: atom_id res chain seq x y z
N MET A 1 -2.89 21.83 -3.69
CA MET A 1 -1.84 22.37 -2.78
C MET A 1 -0.52 21.60 -2.85
N LEU A 2 -0.49 20.26 -2.86
CA LEU A 2 0.79 19.51 -2.81
C LEU A 2 1.50 19.30 -4.16
N TYR A 3 0.96 19.79 -5.28
CA TYR A 3 1.50 19.52 -6.62
C TYR A 3 2.95 19.99 -6.83
N VAL A 4 3.34 21.06 -6.14
CA VAL A 4 4.69 21.65 -6.23
C VAL A 4 5.53 21.30 -5.00
N SER A 5 5.09 20.38 -4.12
CA SER A 5 5.72 20.10 -2.81
C SER A 5 7.24 19.97 -2.88
N CYS A 6 7.75 19.24 -3.88
CA CYS A 6 9.18 19.05 -4.13
C CYS A 6 10.01 20.35 -4.17
N ALA A 7 9.47 21.46 -4.66
CA ALA A 7 10.21 22.73 -4.75
C ALA A 7 10.32 23.49 -3.41
N TRP A 8 9.36 23.32 -2.50
CA TRP A 8 9.27 24.10 -1.25
C TRP A 8 9.44 23.25 0.02
N VAL A 9 9.61 21.93 -0.09
CA VAL A 9 10.00 21.06 1.04
C VAL A 9 11.24 21.53 1.79
N PRO A 10 12.32 22.01 1.12
CA PRO A 10 13.44 22.58 1.86
C PRO A 10 13.03 23.78 2.72
N ALA A 11 12.02 24.55 2.27
CA ALA A 11 11.48 25.67 3.03
C ALA A 11 10.63 25.22 4.22
N THR A 12 9.97 24.05 4.19
CA THR A 12 9.21 23.54 5.35
C THR A 12 10.08 23.09 6.53
N ARG A 13 11.40 22.97 6.31
CA ARG A 13 12.39 22.80 7.39
C ARG A 13 12.53 24.06 8.24
N LYS A 14 12.19 25.24 7.70
CA LYS A 14 12.22 26.51 8.45
C LYS A 14 11.04 26.58 9.40
N LEU A 15 11.32 26.84 10.68
CA LEU A 15 10.31 26.90 11.74
C LEU A 15 9.16 27.89 11.43
N GLY A 16 9.49 29.07 10.87
CA GLY A 16 8.49 30.08 10.51
C GLY A 16 7.49 29.59 9.46
N VAL A 17 7.98 28.90 8.43
CA VAL A 17 7.13 28.33 7.36
C VAL A 17 6.25 27.22 7.91
N ARG A 18 6.81 26.35 8.77
CA ARG A 18 6.03 25.29 9.44
C ARG A 18 4.90 25.87 10.28
N LYS A 19 5.17 26.89 11.11
CA LYS A 19 4.15 27.59 11.90
C LYS A 19 3.04 28.20 11.03
N MET A 20 3.39 28.73 9.86
CA MET A 20 2.41 29.27 8.91
C MET A 20 1.52 28.15 8.33
N ILE A 21 2.11 27.03 7.92
CA ILE A 21 1.36 25.85 7.45
C ILE A 21 0.42 25.34 8.54
N ASP A 22 0.91 25.22 9.77
CA ASP A 22 0.13 24.78 10.93
C ASP A 22 -1.03 25.73 11.22
N ALA A 23 -0.83 27.05 11.12
CA ALA A 23 -1.87 28.04 11.30
C ALA A 23 -2.99 27.90 10.25
N VAL A 24 -2.62 27.72 8.98
CA VAL A 24 -3.58 27.49 7.89
C VAL A 24 -4.33 26.19 8.12
N GLN A 25 -3.63 25.09 8.40
CA GLN A 25 -4.25 23.79 8.63
C GLN A 25 -5.19 23.82 9.83
N ARG A 26 -4.79 24.50 10.91
CA ARG A 26 -5.59 24.69 12.12
C ARG A 26 -6.91 25.39 11.81
N SER A 27 -6.88 26.45 11.00
CA SER A 27 -8.09 27.19 10.65
C SER A 27 -9.12 26.32 9.91
N VAL A 28 -8.66 25.43 9.04
CA VAL A 28 -9.50 24.50 8.29
C VAL A 28 -10.00 23.37 9.20
N ALA A 29 -9.11 22.78 10.00
CA ALA A 29 -9.44 21.69 10.90
C ALA A 29 -10.51 22.10 11.92
N LEU A 30 -10.35 23.27 12.57
CA LEU A 30 -11.34 23.77 13.53
C LEU A 30 -12.73 24.00 12.92
N LYS A 31 -12.77 24.48 11.67
CA LYS A 31 -14.04 24.65 10.93
C LYS A 31 -14.69 23.30 10.62
N ALA A 32 -13.89 22.31 10.21
CA ALA A 32 -14.38 20.98 9.87
C ALA A 32 -14.98 20.24 11.07
N CYS A 33 -14.35 20.31 12.26
CA CYS A 33 -14.88 19.70 13.48
C CYS A 33 -15.84 20.62 14.28
N ARG A 34 -16.15 21.82 13.78
CA ARG A 34 -16.98 22.85 14.44
C ARG A 34 -16.59 23.10 15.90
N ALA A 35 -15.30 23.10 16.17
CA ALA A 35 -14.78 23.06 17.53
C ALA A 35 -14.21 24.42 17.97
N TYR A 36 -14.09 24.64 19.29
CA TYR A 36 -13.66 25.94 19.81
C TYR A 36 -12.23 26.29 19.40
N ARG A 37 -11.96 27.61 19.25
CA ARG A 37 -10.63 28.15 18.90
C ARG A 37 -9.51 27.75 19.86
N THR A 38 -9.85 27.29 21.06
CA THR A 38 -8.92 26.85 22.12
C THR A 38 -8.35 25.45 21.89
N ILE A 39 -8.97 24.63 21.05
CA ILE A 39 -8.51 23.25 20.81
C ILE A 39 -7.22 23.26 20.02
N SER A 40 -6.20 22.47 20.40
CA SER A 40 -4.89 22.42 19.72
C SER A 40 -5.00 21.90 18.27
N LEU A 41 -4.01 22.20 17.42
CA LEU A 41 -4.00 21.72 16.02
C LEU A 41 -3.97 20.19 16.00
N HIS A 42 -3.03 19.60 16.76
CA HIS A 42 -2.87 18.16 16.87
C HIS A 42 -4.20 17.49 17.27
N SER A 43 -4.85 17.98 18.32
CA SER A 43 -6.15 17.48 18.75
C SER A 43 -7.21 17.51 17.65
N ALA A 44 -7.32 18.63 16.93
CA ALA A 44 -8.26 18.76 15.82
C ALA A 44 -7.95 17.79 14.66
N LEU A 45 -6.67 17.59 14.34
CA LEU A 45 -6.25 16.64 13.31
C LEU A 45 -6.54 15.19 13.68
N PHE A 46 -6.36 14.81 14.95
CA PHE A 46 -6.71 13.46 15.42
C PHE A 46 -8.19 13.18 15.32
N ILE A 47 -9.02 14.13 15.77
CA ILE A 47 -10.49 14.03 15.67
C ILE A 47 -10.89 13.83 14.21
N LEU A 48 -10.27 14.55 13.27
CA LEU A 48 -10.58 14.44 11.84
C LEU A 48 -9.85 13.30 11.12
N ILE A 49 -8.98 12.56 11.81
CA ILE A 49 -8.15 11.48 11.24
C ILE A 49 -7.37 12.01 10.01
N LEU A 50 -6.74 13.17 10.19
CA LEU A 50 -5.90 13.85 9.21
C LEU A 50 -4.43 13.81 9.66
N LEU A 51 -3.52 13.70 8.70
CA LEU A 51 -2.10 13.93 8.97
C LEU A 51 -1.81 15.43 8.98
N SER A 52 -0.76 15.82 9.70
CA SER A 52 -0.17 17.15 9.54
C SER A 52 0.26 17.38 8.08
N LEU A 53 0.08 18.62 7.61
CA LEU A 53 0.45 19.00 6.25
C LEU A 53 1.96 18.90 6.05
N ASP A 54 2.79 19.12 7.08
CA ASP A 54 4.24 18.93 7.01
C ASP A 54 4.59 17.50 6.61
N ILE A 55 4.01 16.49 7.27
CA ILE A 55 4.24 15.07 6.92
C ILE A 55 3.74 14.78 5.50
N ARG A 56 2.57 15.31 5.12
CA ARG A 56 2.03 15.12 3.76
C ARG A 56 2.89 15.78 2.67
N VAL A 57 3.51 16.91 2.98
CA VAL A 57 4.45 17.59 2.09
C VAL A 57 5.71 16.75 1.92
N LYS A 58 6.27 16.20 3.00
CA LYS A 58 7.41 15.24 2.94
C LYS A 58 7.06 13.99 2.14
N GLU A 59 5.89 13.38 2.40
CA GLU A 59 5.38 12.20 1.69
C GLU A 59 5.32 12.45 0.17
N ALA A 60 4.77 13.60 -0.25
CA ALA A 60 4.65 13.97 -1.65
C ALA A 60 6.00 14.28 -2.31
N ALA A 61 6.93 14.88 -1.56
CA ALA A 61 8.28 15.19 -2.04
C ALA A 61 9.12 13.93 -2.26
N TRP A 62 9.10 13.02 -1.28
CA TRP A 62 9.80 11.75 -1.39
C TRP A 62 9.26 10.94 -2.59
N LEU A 63 7.93 10.86 -2.74
CA LEU A 63 7.33 10.21 -3.90
C LEU A 63 7.68 10.88 -5.23
N HIS A 64 7.96 12.18 -5.23
CA HIS A 64 8.43 12.88 -6.42
C HIS A 64 9.87 12.48 -6.78
N GLU A 65 10.78 12.39 -5.80
CA GLU A 65 12.16 11.95 -6.03
C GLU A 65 12.25 10.49 -6.46
N VAL A 66 11.45 9.61 -5.85
CA VAL A 66 11.36 8.19 -6.25
C VAL A 66 10.90 8.04 -7.70
N LYS A 67 9.92 8.82 -8.14
CA LYS A 67 9.47 8.82 -9.54
C LYS A 67 10.53 9.28 -10.53
N ARG A 68 11.54 10.01 -10.07
CA ARG A 68 12.66 10.49 -10.88
C ARG A 68 13.91 9.62 -10.73
N GLU A 69 13.84 8.53 -9.96
CA GLU A 69 14.95 7.60 -9.70
C GLU A 69 16.17 8.31 -9.08
N LYS A 70 15.96 9.44 -8.36
CA LYS A 70 17.05 10.28 -7.85
C LYS A 70 17.52 9.95 -6.44
N ASP A 71 16.60 9.49 -5.59
CA ASP A 71 16.88 9.14 -4.21
C ASP A 71 15.90 8.06 -3.76
N LEU A 72 16.37 6.82 -3.83
CA LEU A 72 15.61 5.62 -3.47
C LEU A 72 15.81 5.26 -1.99
N GLY A 73 16.71 5.94 -1.27
CA GLY A 73 17.08 5.67 0.11
C GLY A 73 17.54 4.24 0.38
N ASP A 74 17.80 3.93 1.65
CA ASP A 74 18.26 2.59 2.09
C ASP A 74 17.19 1.50 1.91
N THR A 75 15.95 1.87 1.60
CA THR A 75 14.83 0.93 1.51
C THR A 75 14.74 0.22 0.16
N PHE A 76 15.31 0.81 -0.89
CA PHE A 76 15.22 0.33 -2.28
C PHE A 76 16.61 0.22 -2.94
N VAL A 77 17.65 -0.06 -2.13
CA VAL A 77 19.02 -0.26 -2.62
C VAL A 77 19.02 -1.32 -3.72
N ASP A 78 19.70 -1.00 -4.82
CA ASP A 78 19.81 -1.82 -6.04
C ASP A 78 18.50 -2.09 -6.78
N GLN A 79 17.41 -1.36 -6.50
CA GLN A 79 16.12 -1.57 -7.18
C GLN A 79 15.67 -0.38 -8.05
N GLU A 80 15.18 -0.65 -9.26
CA GLU A 80 14.63 0.41 -10.13
C GLU A 80 13.11 0.56 -9.96
N LEU A 81 12.57 1.76 -10.25
CA LEU A 81 11.13 1.93 -10.29
C LEU A 81 10.56 1.29 -11.56
N ALA A 82 9.56 0.41 -11.41
CA ALA A 82 8.85 -0.12 -12.57
C ALA A 82 8.11 1.00 -13.32
N LYS A 83 8.48 1.22 -14.58
CA LYS A 83 7.85 2.23 -15.45
C LYS A 83 6.48 1.72 -15.93
N PRO A 84 5.41 2.53 -15.83
CA PRO A 84 4.12 2.16 -16.39
C PRO A 84 4.22 2.16 -17.92
N VAL A 85 3.55 1.22 -18.58
CA VAL A 85 3.38 1.20 -20.04
C VAL A 85 2.48 2.38 -20.43
N TYR A 86 2.90 3.19 -21.40
CA TYR A 86 2.12 4.34 -21.84
C TYR A 86 0.85 3.89 -22.56
N PHE A 87 -0.23 4.66 -22.47
CA PHE A 87 -1.50 4.30 -23.12
C PHE A 87 -1.35 4.09 -24.65
N SER A 88 -0.46 4.85 -25.29
CA SER A 88 -0.13 4.71 -26.71
C SER A 88 0.60 3.42 -27.07
N GLU A 89 1.23 2.76 -26.09
CA GLU A 89 1.95 1.50 -26.25
C GLU A 89 1.06 0.30 -25.94
N LEU A 90 -0.14 0.52 -25.38
CA LEU A 90 -1.10 -0.54 -25.14
C LEU A 90 -1.75 -0.95 -26.47
N PRO A 91 -1.85 -2.26 -26.76
CA PRO A 91 -2.53 -2.73 -27.96
C PRO A 91 -3.99 -2.27 -27.96
N ALA A 92 -4.48 -1.83 -29.13
CA ALA A 92 -5.85 -1.33 -29.30
C ALA A 92 -6.92 -2.37 -28.94
N HIS A 93 -6.58 -3.66 -29.03
CA HIS A 93 -7.39 -4.78 -28.61
C HIS A 93 -6.60 -5.60 -27.58
N VAL A 94 -7.13 -5.75 -26.37
CA VAL A 94 -6.58 -6.66 -25.36
C VAL A 94 -7.31 -8.00 -25.54
N PRO A 95 -6.63 -9.09 -25.93
CA PRO A 95 -7.27 -10.39 -26.01
C PRO A 95 -7.82 -10.78 -24.63
N GLU A 96 -9.08 -11.19 -24.56
CA GLU A 96 -9.58 -11.89 -23.37
C GLU A 96 -8.94 -13.27 -23.33
N ILE A 97 -7.93 -13.42 -22.49
CA ILE A 97 -7.28 -14.70 -22.26
C ILE A 97 -8.14 -15.46 -21.23
N GLY A 98 -8.94 -16.40 -21.71
CA GLY A 98 -9.66 -17.34 -20.85
C GLY A 98 -8.71 -18.33 -20.18
N PHE A 99 -9.07 -18.80 -18.99
CA PHE A 99 -8.39 -19.90 -18.33
C PHE A 99 -9.42 -20.92 -17.82
N GLU A 100 -9.04 -22.19 -17.85
CA GLU A 100 -9.83 -23.26 -17.26
C GLU A 100 -9.29 -23.58 -15.86
N ASN A 101 -10.17 -23.68 -14.87
CA ASN A 101 -9.79 -24.14 -13.53
C ASN A 101 -9.80 -25.66 -13.53
N VAL A 102 -8.65 -26.26 -13.23
CA VAL A 102 -8.52 -27.72 -13.20
C VAL A 102 -7.99 -28.11 -11.84
N GLU A 103 -8.87 -28.69 -11.01
CA GLU A 103 -8.50 -29.14 -9.66
C GLU A 103 -7.56 -30.36 -9.68
N GLU A 104 -7.62 -31.19 -10.73
CA GLU A 104 -6.72 -32.32 -10.99
C GLU A 104 -6.32 -32.40 -12.47
N LEU A 105 -5.07 -32.01 -12.77
CA LEU A 105 -4.47 -32.18 -14.09
C LEU A 105 -3.63 -33.47 -14.11
N GLY A 106 -4.30 -34.62 -14.22
CA GLY A 106 -3.66 -35.92 -14.44
C GLY A 106 -3.44 -36.22 -15.93
N SER A 107 -2.72 -37.30 -16.27
CA SER A 107 -2.52 -37.69 -17.69
C SER A 107 -3.85 -37.93 -18.41
N TYR A 108 -4.84 -38.48 -17.70
CA TYR A 108 -6.20 -38.68 -18.17
C TYR A 108 -6.92 -37.36 -18.53
N THR A 109 -6.64 -36.26 -17.81
CA THR A 109 -7.23 -34.94 -18.09
C THR A 109 -6.59 -34.30 -19.32
N LEU A 110 -5.28 -34.47 -19.50
CA LEU A 110 -4.54 -33.99 -20.68
C LEU A 110 -4.96 -34.71 -21.97
N ASP A 111 -5.14 -36.03 -21.90
CA ASP A 111 -5.69 -36.85 -23.00
C ASP A 111 -7.13 -36.45 -23.33
N ARG A 112 -7.97 -36.19 -22.32
CA ARG A 112 -9.34 -35.68 -22.51
C ARG A 112 -9.38 -34.29 -23.15
N LEU A 113 -8.41 -33.44 -22.85
CA LEU A 113 -8.34 -32.06 -23.36
C LEU A 113 -7.66 -31.98 -24.74
N ALA A 114 -7.13 -33.10 -25.26
CA ALA A 114 -6.40 -33.20 -26.52
C ALA A 114 -5.28 -32.15 -26.64
N VAL A 115 -4.59 -31.88 -25.53
CA VAL A 115 -3.46 -30.94 -25.51
C VAL A 115 -2.23 -31.68 -26.04
N VAL A 116 -1.94 -31.51 -27.33
CA VAL A 116 -0.77 -32.07 -28.00
C VAL A 116 0.29 -30.98 -28.12
N GLY A 117 1.41 -31.11 -27.39
CA GLY A 117 2.50 -30.14 -27.41
C GLY A 117 3.29 -30.05 -26.10
N PRO A 118 4.28 -29.14 -26.02
CA PRO A 118 5.04 -28.90 -24.80
C PRO A 118 4.15 -28.27 -23.71
N HIS A 119 4.29 -28.78 -22.48
CA HIS A 119 3.57 -28.32 -21.31
C HIS A 119 4.50 -27.45 -20.45
N ILE A 120 4.09 -26.21 -20.19
CA ILE A 120 4.87 -25.29 -19.37
C ILE A 120 4.18 -25.14 -18.02
N TYR A 121 4.90 -25.47 -16.94
CA TYR A 121 4.46 -25.24 -15.57
C TYR A 121 5.23 -24.07 -14.98
N THR A 122 4.53 -23.11 -14.38
CA THR A 122 5.12 -21.91 -13.78
C THR A 122 4.72 -21.82 -12.33
N ASP A 123 5.66 -21.46 -11.46
CA ASP A 123 5.36 -21.12 -10.07
C ASP A 123 6.13 -19.87 -9.62
N GLY A 124 5.58 -19.17 -8.63
CA GLY A 124 6.12 -17.94 -8.09
C GLY A 124 6.01 -17.87 -6.57
N SER A 125 7.02 -17.28 -5.93
CA SER A 125 7.01 -17.06 -4.49
C SER A 125 7.45 -15.65 -4.12
N ARG A 126 6.81 -15.10 -3.09
CA ARG A 126 7.18 -13.80 -2.52
C ARG A 126 7.60 -13.94 -1.07
N ILE A 127 8.91 -13.85 -0.82
CA ILE A 127 9.50 -13.93 0.53
C ILE A 127 10.24 -12.63 0.83
N LYS A 128 9.89 -11.96 1.93
CA LYS A 128 10.55 -10.74 2.44
C LYS A 128 10.73 -9.63 1.37
N GLY A 129 9.75 -9.48 0.47
CA GLY A 129 9.77 -8.43 -0.56
C GLY A 129 10.52 -8.80 -1.85
N LYS A 130 11.23 -9.93 -1.86
CA LYS A 130 11.81 -10.51 -3.09
C LYS A 130 10.78 -11.41 -3.76
N VAL A 131 10.61 -11.25 -5.06
CA VAL A 131 9.77 -12.10 -5.90
C VAL A 131 10.67 -13.10 -6.61
N ARG A 132 10.23 -14.34 -6.71
CA ARG A 132 10.90 -15.43 -7.44
C ARG A 132 9.90 -16.06 -8.37
N ALA A 133 10.36 -16.51 -9.52
CA ALA A 133 9.59 -17.28 -10.46
C ALA A 133 10.47 -18.39 -11.05
N ALA A 134 9.87 -19.54 -11.32
CA ALA A 134 10.49 -20.61 -12.09
C ALA A 134 9.47 -21.15 -13.11
N LEU A 135 9.99 -21.67 -14.22
CA LEU A 135 9.19 -22.43 -15.17
C LEU A 135 9.87 -23.77 -15.43
N THR A 136 9.07 -24.76 -15.83
CA THR A 136 9.58 -26.03 -16.36
C THR A 136 8.81 -26.39 -17.61
N GLU A 137 9.54 -26.82 -18.64
CA GLU A 137 8.97 -27.33 -19.88
C GLU A 137 9.03 -28.86 -19.88
N TRP A 138 7.88 -29.47 -20.17
CA TRP A 138 7.71 -30.91 -20.19
C TRP A 138 7.18 -31.36 -21.55
N GLN A 139 7.83 -32.37 -22.11
CA GLN A 139 7.40 -33.03 -23.35
C GLN A 139 7.36 -34.53 -23.11
N ASP A 140 6.25 -35.18 -23.46
CA ASP A 140 6.06 -36.63 -23.31
C ASP A 140 6.37 -37.21 -21.92
N GLY A 141 6.17 -36.41 -20.87
CA GLY A 141 6.42 -36.83 -19.47
C GLY A 141 7.87 -36.69 -19.00
N GLU A 142 8.75 -36.13 -19.83
CA GLU A 142 10.14 -35.81 -19.49
C GLU A 142 10.40 -34.28 -19.45
N GLU A 143 11.30 -33.84 -18.57
CA GLU A 143 11.71 -32.44 -18.43
C GLU A 143 12.69 -32.10 -19.59
N SER A 144 12.25 -31.26 -20.54
CA SER A 144 13.01 -30.99 -21.76
C SER A 144 14.04 -29.85 -21.61
N CYS A 145 13.87 -28.94 -20.64
CA CYS A 145 14.82 -27.85 -20.40
C CYS A 145 14.68 -27.21 -19.00
N ASN A 146 15.83 -26.85 -18.39
CA ASN A 146 15.93 -26.06 -17.16
C ASN A 146 16.19 -24.58 -17.49
N SER A 147 15.21 -23.86 -18.04
CA SER A 147 15.33 -22.41 -18.20
C SER A 147 14.69 -21.68 -17.01
N ARG A 148 15.41 -20.69 -16.48
CA ARG A 148 14.97 -19.85 -15.36
C ARG A 148 14.16 -18.66 -15.90
N SER A 149 13.14 -18.32 -15.10
CA SER A 149 12.37 -17.07 -15.05
C SER A 149 11.28 -16.82 -16.11
N VAL A 150 10.28 -16.07 -15.62
CA VAL A 150 9.17 -15.37 -16.29
C VAL A 150 7.86 -16.14 -16.45
N LEU A 151 6.97 -15.99 -15.46
CA LEU A 151 5.57 -15.59 -15.71
C LEU A 151 4.92 -15.11 -14.41
N GLU A 152 4.44 -13.86 -14.35
CA GLU A 152 3.31 -13.53 -13.49
C GLU A 152 2.59 -12.26 -13.98
N VAL A 153 1.26 -12.27 -13.78
CA VAL A 153 0.27 -11.20 -13.95
C VAL A 153 -0.46 -11.20 -15.30
N LEU A 154 -1.36 -12.17 -15.53
CA LEU A 154 -2.33 -12.12 -16.65
C LEU A 154 -3.80 -11.95 -16.24
N THR A 155 -4.13 -12.03 -14.96
CA THR A 155 -5.54 -12.19 -14.53
C THR A 155 -6.32 -10.91 -14.28
N CYS A 156 -5.84 -9.74 -14.69
CA CYS A 156 -6.57 -8.49 -14.47
C CYS A 156 -6.59 -7.60 -15.72
N SER A 157 -7.80 -7.34 -16.24
CA SER A 157 -8.05 -6.50 -17.43
C SER A 157 -7.64 -5.03 -17.24
N LYS A 158 -7.21 -4.62 -16.05
CA LYS A 158 -6.83 -3.24 -15.69
C LYS A 158 -5.43 -3.12 -15.09
N THR A 159 -4.48 -3.97 -15.48
CA THR A 159 -3.10 -3.90 -14.96
C THR A 159 -2.17 -3.17 -15.92
N TYR A 160 -1.57 -2.08 -15.45
CA TYR A 160 -0.53 -1.28 -16.14
C TYR A 160 0.90 -1.78 -15.85
N HIS A 161 1.04 -3.02 -15.38
CA HIS A 161 2.34 -3.58 -15.02
C HIS A 161 3.06 -4.01 -16.29
N TYR A 162 4.31 -3.62 -16.47
CA TYR A 162 5.04 -3.89 -17.71
C TYR A 162 5.17 -5.40 -17.99
N LEU A 163 5.45 -6.23 -16.97
CA LEU A 163 5.49 -7.70 -17.13
C LEU A 163 4.16 -8.29 -17.61
N ALA A 164 3.04 -7.74 -17.14
CA ALA A 164 1.71 -8.19 -17.56
C ALA A 164 1.46 -7.86 -19.03
N HIS A 165 1.97 -6.71 -19.48
CA HIS A 165 1.87 -6.28 -20.87
C HIS A 165 2.78 -7.11 -21.78
N GLU A 166 4.02 -7.35 -21.37
CA GLU A 166 4.98 -8.19 -22.08
C GLU A 166 4.45 -9.61 -22.27
N ALA A 167 3.99 -10.27 -21.20
CA ALA A 167 3.38 -11.60 -21.30
C ALA A 167 2.15 -11.65 -22.22
N ARG A 168 1.32 -10.59 -22.24
CA ARG A 168 0.18 -10.50 -23.18
C ARG A 168 0.62 -10.35 -24.62
N ARG A 169 1.65 -9.55 -24.87
CA ARG A 169 2.21 -9.36 -26.21
C ARG A 169 2.75 -10.69 -26.71
N ASP A 170 3.54 -11.39 -25.90
CA ASP A 170 4.16 -12.67 -26.28
C ASP A 170 3.08 -13.73 -26.58
N ILE A 171 2.02 -13.82 -25.76
CA ILE A 171 0.87 -14.69 -26.05
C ILE A 171 0.16 -14.28 -27.35
N SER A 172 0.00 -12.98 -27.59
CA SER A 172 -0.66 -12.48 -28.81
C SER A 172 0.16 -12.79 -30.07
N GLU A 173 1.49 -12.70 -29.99
CA GLU A 173 2.42 -13.07 -31.07
C GLU A 173 2.33 -14.57 -31.37
N ILE A 174 2.33 -15.43 -30.34
CA ILE A 174 2.17 -16.88 -30.49
C ILE A 174 0.82 -17.23 -31.14
N VAL A 175 -0.26 -16.56 -30.74
CA VAL A 175 -1.59 -16.75 -31.34
C VAL A 175 -1.61 -16.24 -32.78
N ALA A 176 -0.92 -15.14 -33.10
CA ALA A 176 -0.78 -14.63 -34.46
C ALA A 176 -0.01 -15.60 -35.38
N GLU A 177 0.92 -16.39 -34.84
CA GLU A 177 1.59 -17.50 -35.53
C GLU A 177 0.70 -18.76 -35.72
N SER A 178 -0.61 -18.65 -35.47
CA SER A 178 -1.58 -19.75 -35.57
C SER A 178 -1.34 -20.90 -34.58
N ARG A 179 -0.64 -20.64 -33.46
CA ARG A 179 -0.47 -21.62 -32.38
C ARG A 179 -1.56 -21.43 -31.33
N ALA A 180 -2.18 -22.52 -30.90
CA ALA A 180 -3.20 -22.48 -29.85
C ALA A 180 -2.54 -22.48 -28.46
N VAL A 181 -2.80 -21.44 -27.66
CA VAL A 181 -2.38 -21.35 -26.26
C VAL A 181 -3.58 -21.61 -25.35
N ARG A 182 -3.43 -22.52 -24.38
CA ARG A 182 -4.43 -22.76 -23.33
C ARG A 182 -3.79 -22.54 -21.97
N LEU A 183 -4.45 -21.74 -21.12
CA LEU A 183 -4.02 -21.51 -19.75
C LEU A 183 -4.89 -22.31 -18.79
N PHE A 184 -4.22 -23.03 -17.88
CA PHE A 184 -4.88 -23.78 -16.82
C PHE A 184 -4.43 -23.24 -15.47
N TRP A 185 -5.37 -23.06 -14.55
CA TRP A 185 -5.04 -22.86 -13.15
C TRP A 185 -5.08 -24.20 -12.43
N VAL A 186 -4.01 -24.50 -11.70
CA VAL A 186 -3.81 -25.76 -10.97
C VAL A 186 -3.52 -25.44 -9.50
N ARG A 187 -4.05 -26.27 -8.60
CA ARG A 187 -3.82 -26.13 -7.16
C ARG A 187 -2.36 -26.44 -6.80
N ALA A 188 -1.77 -25.63 -5.91
CA ALA A 188 -0.46 -25.91 -5.32
C ALA A 188 -0.47 -27.19 -4.47
N HIS A 189 0.64 -27.95 -4.51
CA HIS A 189 0.84 -29.22 -3.77
C HIS A 189 -0.19 -30.31 -4.12
N ALA A 190 -0.64 -30.35 -5.37
CA ALA A 190 -1.61 -31.32 -5.86
C ALA A 190 -0.99 -32.63 -6.40
N GLY A 191 0.31 -32.90 -6.20
CA GLY A 191 0.96 -34.11 -6.72
C GLY A 191 1.37 -34.05 -8.20
N ILE A 192 1.23 -32.89 -8.85
CA ILE A 192 1.51 -32.74 -10.28
C ILE A 192 3.01 -32.49 -10.47
N LYS A 193 3.71 -33.46 -11.06
CA LYS A 193 5.18 -33.49 -11.20
C LYS A 193 5.76 -32.16 -11.70
N GLY A 194 5.22 -31.58 -12.77
CA GLY A 194 5.72 -30.33 -13.32
C GLY A 194 5.50 -29.11 -12.41
N ASN A 195 4.35 -29.05 -11.73
CA ASN A 195 4.04 -27.99 -10.78
C ASN A 195 4.90 -28.09 -9.51
N GLU A 196 5.08 -29.29 -8.97
CA GLU A 196 5.94 -29.54 -7.80
C GLU A 196 7.41 -29.25 -8.11
N ARG A 197 7.85 -29.55 -9.34
CA ARG A 197 9.19 -29.21 -9.81
C ARG A 197 9.39 -27.70 -9.90
N ALA A 198 8.43 -26.96 -10.44
CA ALA A 198 8.50 -25.49 -10.48
C ALA A 198 8.58 -24.89 -9.06
N ASP A 199 7.76 -25.37 -8.13
CA ASP A 199 7.77 -24.96 -6.71
C ASP A 199 9.11 -25.30 -6.02
N GLU A 200 9.68 -26.47 -6.30
CA GLU A 200 11.02 -26.85 -5.83
C GLU A 200 12.11 -25.89 -6.35
N LEU A 201 12.07 -25.53 -7.64
CA LEU A 201 13.03 -24.60 -8.24
C LEU A 201 12.94 -23.20 -7.62
N VAL A 202 11.73 -22.71 -7.36
CA VAL A 202 11.49 -21.43 -6.66
C VAL A 202 12.07 -21.46 -5.24
N ARG A 203 11.92 -22.57 -4.51
CA ARG A 203 12.52 -22.74 -3.19
C ARG A 203 14.05 -22.77 -3.23
N ARG A 204 14.64 -23.42 -4.24
CA ARG A 204 16.09 -23.53 -4.40
C ARG A 204 16.77 -22.26 -4.90
N ALA A 205 16.02 -21.34 -5.51
CA ALA A 205 16.54 -20.09 -6.08
C ALA A 205 17.09 -19.07 -5.05
N ASP A 206 17.13 -19.41 -3.75
CA ASP A 206 17.69 -18.60 -2.65
C ASP A 206 19.17 -18.16 -2.84
N LYS A 207 19.91 -18.75 -3.78
CA LYS A 207 21.38 -18.57 -3.91
C LYS A 207 21.85 -17.76 -5.13
N THR A 208 20.97 -17.25 -5.96
CA THR A 208 21.34 -16.50 -7.18
C THR A 208 20.73 -15.10 -7.15
N ALA A 209 21.44 -14.13 -7.75
CA ALA A 209 20.95 -12.76 -7.91
C ALA A 209 19.54 -12.76 -8.54
N ALA A 210 18.67 -11.88 -8.05
CA ALA A 210 17.32 -11.78 -8.59
C ALA A 210 17.40 -11.25 -10.03
N ASP A 211 16.64 -11.85 -10.93
CA ASP A 211 16.59 -11.45 -12.34
C ASP A 211 15.69 -10.20 -12.53
N TYR A 212 14.98 -9.81 -11.47
CA TYR A 212 14.04 -8.69 -11.48
C TYR A 212 14.19 -7.85 -10.22
N ASP A 213 14.90 -6.73 -10.37
CA ASP A 213 15.16 -5.77 -9.31
C ASP A 213 14.22 -4.56 -9.35
N ARG A 214 13.10 -4.60 -10.08
CA ARG A 214 12.18 -3.45 -10.11
C ARG A 214 11.04 -3.57 -9.10
N PHE A 215 10.62 -2.42 -8.55
CA PHE A 215 9.47 -2.36 -7.65
C PHE A 215 8.31 -1.51 -8.22
N PRO A 216 7.05 -1.85 -7.91
CA PRO A 216 5.92 -1.07 -8.40
C PRO A 216 5.74 0.23 -7.62
N LEU A 217 5.30 1.29 -8.29
CA LEU A 217 4.99 2.59 -7.65
C LEU A 217 3.98 2.46 -6.49
N SER A 218 3.06 1.49 -6.58
CA SER A 218 2.11 1.19 -5.50
C SER A 218 2.80 0.71 -4.22
N TYR A 219 3.89 -0.06 -4.36
CA TYR A 219 4.70 -0.48 -3.22
C TYR A 219 5.43 0.71 -2.60
N ALA A 220 6.04 1.56 -3.41
CA ALA A 220 6.66 2.81 -2.96
C ALA A 220 5.69 3.65 -2.14
N LYS A 221 4.50 3.94 -2.70
CA LYS A 221 3.43 4.67 -2.01
C LYS A 221 3.03 4.04 -0.68
N ARG A 222 2.95 2.71 -0.63
CA ARG A 222 2.61 1.98 0.60
C ARG A 222 3.69 2.16 1.66
N VAL A 223 4.97 2.00 1.28
CA VAL A 223 6.10 2.16 2.20
C VAL A 223 6.15 3.60 2.74
N THR A 224 6.06 4.62 1.88
CA THR A 224 6.00 6.03 2.34
C THR A 224 4.85 6.25 3.29
N ARG A 225 3.68 5.68 2.96
CA ARG A 225 2.48 5.87 3.77
C ARG A 225 2.63 5.26 5.16
N VAL A 226 3.30 4.12 5.27
CA VAL A 226 3.59 3.48 6.57
C VAL A 226 4.53 4.37 7.38
N ALA A 227 5.64 4.81 6.79
CA ALA A 227 6.59 5.70 7.47
C ALA A 227 5.94 7.02 7.93
N SER A 228 5.13 7.66 7.08
CA SER A 228 4.39 8.88 7.44
C SER A 228 3.39 8.67 8.58
N LEU A 229 2.79 7.48 8.69
CA LEU A 229 1.90 7.15 9.80
C LEU A 229 2.67 6.87 11.10
N GLU A 230 3.87 6.32 11.00
CA GLU A 230 4.76 6.10 12.14
C GLU A 230 5.29 7.44 12.69
N GLU A 231 5.77 8.34 11.83
CA GLU A 231 6.15 9.71 12.23
C GLU A 231 4.98 10.44 12.91
N TRP A 232 3.76 10.29 12.36
CA TRP A 232 2.58 10.90 12.96
C TRP A 232 2.18 10.28 14.31
N GLN A 233 2.42 8.98 14.50
CA GLN A 233 2.19 8.28 15.76
C GLN A 233 3.21 8.70 16.83
N GLU A 234 4.46 8.95 16.46
CA GLU A 234 5.51 9.45 17.35
C GLU A 234 5.18 10.87 17.83
N GLN A 235 4.87 11.79 16.89
CA GLN A 235 4.41 13.15 17.21
C GLN A 235 3.18 13.15 18.12
N TYR A 236 2.31 12.16 17.98
CA TYR A 236 1.15 11.99 18.84
C TYR A 236 1.53 11.57 20.26
N ALA A 237 2.41 10.57 20.39
CA ALA A 237 2.82 10.02 21.67
C ALA A 237 3.56 11.08 22.50
N GLU A 238 4.49 11.80 21.88
CA GLU A 238 5.34 12.82 22.53
C GLU A 238 4.62 14.14 22.81
N GLY A 239 3.59 14.48 22.03
CA GLY A 239 2.90 15.75 22.17
C GLY A 239 2.13 15.84 23.48
N SER A 240 2.37 16.87 24.30
CA SER A 240 1.63 17.13 25.54
C SER A 240 0.18 17.59 25.34
N ASN A 241 -0.25 17.76 24.08
CA ASN A 241 -1.58 18.23 23.72
C ASN A 241 -2.52 17.06 23.44
N GLY A 242 -3.72 17.10 24.00
CA GLY A 242 -4.75 16.09 23.74
C GLY A 242 -4.63 14.82 24.57
N GLU A 243 -4.10 14.92 25.79
CA GLU A 243 -4.05 13.82 26.78
C GLU A 243 -5.39 13.08 26.92
N ILE A 244 -6.49 13.83 26.92
CA ILE A 244 -7.84 13.24 26.97
C ILE A 244 -8.14 12.40 25.72
N ILE A 245 -7.71 12.84 24.52
CA ILE A 245 -7.86 12.06 23.29
C ILE A 245 -7.04 10.77 23.38
N LYS A 246 -5.84 10.81 23.99
CA LYS A 246 -4.98 9.62 24.16
C LYS A 246 -5.64 8.52 24.98
N CYS A 247 -6.52 8.87 25.91
CA CYS A 247 -7.32 7.89 26.65
C CYS A 247 -8.27 7.09 25.74
N PHE A 248 -8.75 7.69 24.64
CA PHE A 248 -9.69 7.05 23.71
C PHE A 248 -9.00 6.48 22.45
N VAL A 249 -7.91 7.10 22.01
CA VAL A 249 -7.22 6.79 20.76
C VAL A 249 -5.76 6.46 21.06
N LEU A 250 -5.47 5.19 21.39
CA LEU A 250 -4.10 4.77 21.72
C LEU A 250 -3.21 4.59 20.48
N ARG A 251 -3.79 4.18 19.34
CA ARG A 251 -3.06 3.96 18.09
C ARG A 251 -3.72 4.65 16.90
N VAL A 252 -2.99 5.59 16.31
CA VAL A 252 -3.39 6.36 15.14
C VAL A 252 -3.60 5.46 13.91
N LYS A 253 -2.80 4.40 13.74
CA LYS A 253 -2.97 3.44 12.64
C LYS A 253 -4.33 2.72 12.68
N GLN A 254 -4.91 2.57 13.87
CA GLN A 254 -6.18 1.88 14.06
C GLN A 254 -7.37 2.78 13.73
N THR A 255 -7.27 4.10 13.95
CA THR A 255 -8.35 5.05 13.64
C THR A 255 -8.63 5.20 12.15
N TYR A 256 -7.61 5.09 11.29
CA TYR A 256 -7.81 5.06 9.84
C TYR A 256 -8.69 3.90 9.35
N ARG A 257 -8.87 2.83 10.15
CA ARG A 257 -9.76 1.71 9.83
C ARG A 257 -11.23 2.00 10.19
N VAL A 258 -11.49 2.94 11.09
CA VAL A 258 -12.83 3.21 11.68
C VAL A 258 -13.45 4.50 11.12
N ARG A 259 -13.15 4.83 9.87
CA ARG A 259 -13.37 6.13 9.20
C ARG A 259 -14.84 6.58 9.03
N GLN A 260 -15.79 5.97 9.73
CA GLN A 260 -17.24 6.13 9.56
C GLN A 260 -17.92 6.96 10.67
N ILE A 261 -17.18 7.55 11.60
CA ILE A 261 -17.78 8.36 12.67
C ILE A 261 -17.92 9.81 12.18
N ASP A 262 -19.15 10.29 12.09
CA ASP A 262 -19.43 11.71 11.88
C ASP A 262 -19.01 12.51 13.11
N ILE A 263 -18.04 13.40 12.91
CA ILE A 263 -17.53 14.28 13.98
C ILE A 263 -18.55 15.40 14.22
N THR A 264 -19.34 15.26 15.29
CA THR A 264 -20.17 16.37 15.80
C THR A 264 -19.34 17.32 16.67
N SER A 265 -19.82 18.57 16.85
CA SER A 265 -19.17 19.54 17.73
C SER A 265 -19.10 19.03 19.18
N GLN A 266 -20.17 18.39 19.66
CA GLN A 266 -20.22 17.79 21.00
C GLN A 266 -19.19 16.67 21.16
N LEU A 267 -19.05 15.79 20.17
CA LEU A 267 -18.04 14.73 20.19
C LEU A 267 -16.62 15.32 20.21
N ALA A 268 -16.34 16.34 19.39
CA ALA A 268 -15.05 17.01 19.37
C ALA A 268 -14.71 17.66 20.73
N LEU A 269 -15.70 18.26 21.39
CA LEU A 269 -15.56 18.85 22.72
C LEU A 269 -15.31 17.80 23.79
N THR A 270 -16.08 16.72 23.80
CA THR A 270 -15.94 15.61 24.75
C THR A 270 -14.58 14.94 24.62
N LEU A 271 -14.16 14.59 23.40
CA LEU A 271 -12.87 13.92 23.16
C LEU A 271 -11.68 14.80 23.53
N THR A 272 -11.81 16.11 23.45
CA THR A 272 -10.75 17.05 23.80
C THR A 272 -10.80 17.50 25.27
N GLY A 273 -11.88 17.18 25.99
CA GLY A 273 -12.18 17.72 27.31
C GLY A 273 -12.36 19.24 27.32
N HIS A 274 -12.73 19.83 26.19
CA HIS A 274 -13.11 21.24 26.09
C HIS A 274 -14.62 21.40 26.24
N GLY A 275 -15.07 22.56 26.73
CA GLY A 275 -16.50 22.89 26.86
C GLY A 275 -16.93 23.05 28.32
N GLY A 276 -18.17 22.68 28.63
CA GLY A 276 -18.76 22.87 29.97
C GLY A 276 -18.19 21.98 31.09
N PHE A 277 -17.10 21.27 30.85
CA PHE A 277 -16.49 20.39 31.85
C PHE A 277 -15.90 21.19 33.01
N SER A 278 -16.15 20.74 34.24
CA SER A 278 -15.73 21.46 35.46
C SER A 278 -14.23 21.70 35.52
N GLN A 279 -13.43 20.70 35.12
CA GLN A 279 -11.98 20.79 35.05
C GLN A 279 -11.50 21.84 34.05
N TYR A 280 -12.18 21.94 32.90
CA TYR A 280 -11.89 22.94 31.88
C TYR A 280 -12.25 24.36 32.37
N LEU A 281 -13.45 24.55 32.90
CA LEU A 281 -13.91 25.85 33.42
C LEU A 281 -13.05 26.34 34.59
N PHE A 282 -12.61 25.44 35.47
CA PHE A 282 -11.68 25.76 36.56
C PHE A 282 -10.33 26.28 36.05
N ARG A 283 -9.77 25.66 35.00
CA ARG A 283 -8.51 26.11 34.38
C ARG A 283 -8.59 27.55 33.86
N PHE A 284 -9.76 27.98 33.40
CA PHE A 284 -10.02 29.35 32.95
C PHE A 284 -10.53 30.28 34.06
N LYS A 285 -10.52 29.83 35.32
CA LYS A 285 -11.01 30.59 36.49
C LYS A 285 -12.48 31.02 36.36
N LEU A 286 -13.28 30.22 35.66
CA LEU A 286 -14.74 30.42 35.54
C LEU A 286 -15.53 29.60 36.56
N LYS A 287 -14.85 28.74 37.33
CA LYS A 287 -15.44 27.91 38.39
C LYS A 287 -14.39 27.68 39.49
N ASP A 288 -14.83 27.61 40.74
CA ASP A 288 -13.94 27.44 41.90
C ASP A 288 -13.55 25.97 42.18
N SER A 289 -14.14 25.01 41.45
CA SER A 289 -13.81 23.60 41.62
C SER A 289 -13.60 22.83 40.33
N LEU A 290 -12.58 21.98 40.34
CA LEU A 290 -12.25 21.01 39.30
C LEU A 290 -13.30 19.90 39.14
N TYR A 291 -14.12 19.64 40.17
CA TYR A 291 -15.03 18.48 40.24
C TYR A 291 -16.48 18.83 39.87
N CYS A 292 -17.19 17.89 39.21
CA CYS A 292 -18.64 18.04 39.02
C CYS A 292 -19.36 18.04 40.39
N ALA A 293 -20.48 18.76 40.50
CA ALA A 293 -21.44 18.59 41.60
C ALA A 293 -21.93 17.13 41.71
N CYS A 294 -21.86 16.38 40.61
CA CYS A 294 -22.13 14.96 40.51
C CYS A 294 -21.13 14.05 41.25
N ASN A 295 -19.99 14.56 41.71
CA ASN A 295 -18.93 13.72 42.27
C ASN A 295 -19.26 13.36 43.73
N PRO A 296 -19.57 12.09 44.05
CA PRO A 296 -20.04 11.69 45.38
C PRO A 296 -18.96 11.78 46.47
N THR A 297 -17.69 11.98 46.10
CA THR A 297 -16.55 12.10 47.04
C THR A 297 -16.40 13.50 47.65
N LYS A 298 -17.43 14.35 47.55
CA LYS A 298 -17.43 15.76 47.99
C LYS A 298 -18.59 16.12 48.93
N ILE A 299 -19.11 15.16 49.68
CA ILE A 299 -19.88 15.45 50.89
C ILE A 299 -18.98 15.15 52.09
#